data_AF-A0A4V6KKV5-F1
#
_entry.id   AF-A0A4V6KKV5-F1
#
_cell.length_a   1.000
_cell.length_b   1.000
_cell.length_c   1.000
_cell.angle_alpha   90.00
_cell.angle_beta   90.00
_cell.angle_gamma   90.00
#
_symmetry.space_group_name_H-M   'P 1'
#
loop_
_entity.id
_entity.type
_entity.pdbx_description
1 polymer ?
#
loop_
_entity_poly.entity_id
_entity_poly.type
_entity_poly.pdbx_seq_one_letter_code
_entity_poly.pdbx_strand_id
1 'polypeptide(L)'
;MLLDYNLNGRSQHQQRDGSNTQTLSGNGTAGANLGSWRLRADWQANLERQTGSGQSSRQQLDWSRYYAYRAVPSLRSKLTVGEDYLDSGMFDSFRFTGVSLISDDNMLPPNLRGYAPEVVGVAKTNAKVVISQQGAGTV
;
A
#
# COMPACT_ATOMS: atom_id res chain seq x y z
N MET A 1 -20.45 -2.56 -0.48
CA MET A 1 -19.05 -2.99 -0.60
C MET A 1 -18.28 -1.88 -1.30
N LEU A 2 -17.00 -1.73 -0.98
CA LEU A 2 -16.07 -0.81 -1.62
C LEU A 2 -15.04 -1.66 -2.35
N LEU A 3 -14.69 -1.28 -3.56
CA LEU A 3 -13.64 -1.94 -4.31
C LEU A 3 -12.89 -0.87 -5.09
N ASP A 4 -11.65 -0.67 -4.71
CA ASP A 4 -10.74 0.28 -5.33
C ASP A 4 -9.64 -0.52 -6.02
N TYR A 5 -9.28 -0.14 -7.23
CA TYR A 5 -8.21 -0.77 -8.00
C TYR A 5 -7.42 0.28 -8.74
N ASN A 6 -6.12 0.06 -8.83
CA ASN A 6 -5.18 0.91 -9.54
C ASN A 6 -4.25 0.01 -10.36
N LEU A 7 -4.10 0.32 -11.64
CA LEU A 7 -3.30 -0.45 -12.58
C LEU A 7 -2.38 0.51 -13.31
N ASN A 8 -1.08 0.20 -13.33
CA ASN A 8 -0.05 1.00 -13.99
C ASN A 8 0.78 0.09 -14.91
N GLY A 9 0.82 0.42 -16.20
CA GLY A 9 1.68 -0.25 -17.19
C GLY A 9 2.73 0.71 -17.72
N ARG A 10 3.97 0.23 -17.88
CA ARG A 10 5.08 0.99 -18.49
C ARG A 10 5.87 0.10 -19.42
N SER A 11 6.28 0.64 -20.56
CA SER A 11 7.16 -0.02 -21.52
C SER A 11 8.38 0.87 -21.73
N GLN A 12 9.57 0.33 -21.47
CA GLN A 12 10.83 1.01 -21.65
C GLN A 12 11.64 0.29 -22.72
N HIS A 13 11.99 1.01 -23.78
CA HIS A 13 12.77 0.50 -24.88
C HIS A 13 14.20 1.04 -24.82
N GLN A 14 15.20 0.17 -24.65
CA GLN A 14 16.59 0.54 -24.50
C GLN A 14 17.31 0.52 -25.86
N GLN A 15 17.62 1.70 -26.41
CA GLN A 15 18.20 1.85 -27.75
C GLN A 15 19.62 1.28 -27.91
N ARG A 16 20.36 1.03 -26.82
CA ARG A 16 21.76 0.54 -26.87
C ARG A 16 21.91 -0.99 -26.92
N ASP A 17 21.01 -1.73 -26.27
CA ASP A 17 21.08 -3.20 -26.16
C ASP A 17 19.88 -3.92 -26.81
N GLY A 18 18.96 -3.19 -27.44
CA GLY A 18 17.75 -3.75 -28.05
C GLY A 18 16.79 -4.42 -27.08
N SER A 19 17.02 -4.27 -25.76
CA SER A 19 16.18 -4.84 -24.72
C SER A 19 14.94 -3.98 -24.48
N ASN A 20 13.79 -4.64 -24.35
CA ASN A 20 12.53 -4.00 -24.04
C ASN A 20 12.03 -4.54 -22.71
N THR A 21 11.82 -3.66 -21.74
CA THR A 21 11.28 -4.02 -20.42
C THR A 21 9.85 -3.50 -20.32
N GLN A 22 8.92 -4.40 -20.06
CA GLN A 22 7.51 -4.11 -19.83
C GLN A 22 7.19 -4.41 -18.37
N THR A 23 6.80 -3.40 -17.62
CA THR A 23 6.36 -3.56 -16.22
C THR A 23 4.88 -3.23 -16.12
N LEU A 24 4.10 -4.14 -15.57
CA LEU A 24 2.70 -3.98 -15.27
C LEU A 24 2.51 -4.22 -13.77
N SER A 25 2.23 -3.17 -13.02
CA SER A 25 1.95 -3.25 -11.59
C SER A 25 0.49 -2.88 -11.35
N GLY A 26 -0.16 -3.62 -10.46
CA GLY A 26 -1.54 -3.39 -10.05
C GLY A 26 -1.67 -3.52 -8.55
N ASN A 27 -2.53 -2.73 -7.95
CA ASN A 27 -2.91 -2.88 -6.56
C ASN A 27 -4.39 -2.56 -6.40
N GLY A 28 -5.01 -3.13 -5.39
CA GLY A 28 -6.38 -2.82 -5.09
C GLY A 28 -6.75 -3.15 -3.66
N THR A 29 -7.83 -2.54 -3.22
CA THR A 29 -8.39 -2.71 -1.89
C THR A 29 -9.85 -3.10 -2.04
N ALA A 30 -10.20 -4.28 -1.58
CA ALA A 30 -11.58 -4.68 -1.39
C ALA A 30 -12.02 -4.36 0.05
N GLY A 31 -13.23 -3.84 0.19
CA GLY A 31 -13.77 -3.40 1.47
C GLY A 31 -15.23 -3.82 1.66
N ALA A 32 -15.56 -4.30 2.85
CA ALA A 32 -16.93 -4.60 3.24
C ALA A 32 -17.20 -3.98 4.61
N ASN A 33 -18.37 -3.35 4.77
CA ASN A 33 -18.79 -2.77 6.03
C ASN A 33 -19.97 -3.58 6.57
N LEU A 34 -19.88 -4.05 7.81
CA LEU A 34 -20.92 -4.81 8.48
C LEU A 34 -21.15 -4.23 9.88
N GLY A 35 -22.20 -3.41 10.03
CA GLY A 35 -22.45 -2.66 11.25
C GLY A 35 -21.27 -1.73 11.59
N SER A 36 -20.67 -1.91 12.76
CA SER A 36 -19.49 -1.15 13.21
C SER A 36 -18.16 -1.69 12.68
N TRP A 37 -18.15 -2.87 12.08
CA TRP A 37 -16.97 -3.52 11.53
C TRP A 37 -16.71 -3.09 10.09
N ARG A 38 -15.45 -2.82 9.79
CA ARG A 38 -14.95 -2.48 8.47
C ARG A 38 -13.87 -3.48 8.11
N LEU A 39 -14.20 -4.36 7.17
CA LEU A 39 -13.29 -5.34 6.61
C LEU A 39 -12.59 -4.70 5.41
N ARG A 40 -11.29 -4.95 5.31
CA ARG A 40 -10.42 -4.49 4.23
C ARG A 40 -9.48 -5.61 3.83
N ALA A 41 -9.24 -5.72 2.53
CA ALA A 41 -8.38 -6.71 1.92
C ALA A 41 -7.58 -6.05 0.81
N ASP A 42 -6.27 -5.98 0.97
CA ASP A 42 -5.36 -5.33 0.03
C ASP A 42 -4.58 -6.38 -0.77
N TRP A 43 -4.59 -6.24 -2.09
CA TRP A 43 -3.86 -7.11 -3.01
C TRP A 43 -2.93 -6.27 -3.89
N GLN A 44 -1.78 -6.85 -4.22
CA GLN A 44 -0.81 -6.25 -5.14
C GLN A 44 -0.30 -7.30 -6.13
N ALA A 45 -0.14 -6.88 -7.37
CA ALA A 45 0.36 -7.69 -8.46
C ALA A 45 1.45 -6.91 -9.19
N ASN A 46 2.56 -7.55 -9.49
CA ASN A 46 3.61 -6.95 -10.29
C ASN A 46 4.10 -7.98 -11.31
N LEU A 47 4.07 -7.59 -12.57
CA LEU A 47 4.48 -8.38 -13.71
C LEU A 47 5.55 -7.60 -14.46
N GLU A 48 6.76 -8.10 -14.42
CA GLU A 48 7.89 -7.55 -15.16
C GLU A 48 8.33 -8.56 -16.22
N ARG A 49 8.35 -8.11 -17.47
CA ARG A 49 8.76 -8.91 -18.62
C ARG A 49 9.86 -8.19 -19.36
N GLN A 50 11.01 -8.84 -19.45
CA GLN A 50 12.16 -8.32 -20.17
C GLN A 50 12.41 -9.19 -21.43
N THR A 51 12.35 -8.57 -22.61
CA THR A 51 12.67 -9.22 -23.88
C THR A 51 14.03 -8.73 -24.38
N GLY A 52 15.00 -9.65 -24.55
CA GLY A 52 16.39 -9.38 -24.91
C GLY A 52 17.33 -10.52 -24.45
N SER A 53 18.65 -10.34 -24.54
CA SER A 53 19.64 -11.32 -24.05
C SER A 53 19.57 -11.44 -22.53
N GLY A 54 18.98 -12.54 -22.04
CA GLY A 54 18.68 -12.74 -20.61
C GLY A 54 17.20 -12.61 -20.29
N GLN A 55 16.35 -13.32 -21.05
CA GLN A 55 14.90 -13.36 -20.84
C GLN A 55 14.57 -13.74 -19.40
N SER A 56 14.09 -12.77 -18.63
CA SER A 56 13.52 -13.00 -17.32
C SER A 56 12.10 -12.44 -17.29
N SER A 57 11.18 -13.27 -16.80
CA SER A 57 9.80 -12.90 -16.55
C SER A 57 9.59 -13.05 -15.06
N ARG A 58 9.42 -11.95 -14.35
CA ARG A 58 9.13 -11.95 -12.92
C ARG A 58 7.66 -11.63 -12.73
N GLN A 59 6.92 -12.61 -12.23
CA GLN A 59 5.52 -12.44 -11.86
C GLN A 59 5.44 -12.59 -10.35
N GLN A 60 4.93 -11.57 -9.68
CA GLN A 60 4.77 -11.56 -8.24
C GLN A 60 3.35 -11.11 -7.92
N LEU A 61 2.56 -12.04 -7.39
CA LEU A 61 1.21 -11.79 -6.92
C LEU A 61 1.21 -11.98 -5.42
N ASP A 62 1.03 -10.88 -4.68
CA ASP A 62 1.02 -10.89 -3.23
C ASP A 62 -0.32 -10.37 -2.72
N TRP A 63 -1.00 -11.18 -1.94
CA TRP A 63 -2.10 -10.71 -1.09
C TRP A 63 -1.48 -10.08 0.14
N SER A 64 -1.53 -8.75 0.19
CA SER A 64 -0.67 -7.98 1.07
C SER A 64 -1.20 -7.86 2.49
N ARG A 65 -2.53 -7.87 2.66
CA ARG A 65 -3.14 -7.64 3.96
C ARG A 65 -4.63 -7.99 4.00
N TYR A 66 -5.07 -8.66 5.05
CA TYR A 66 -6.50 -8.83 5.37
C TYR A 66 -6.79 -8.43 6.82
N TYR A 67 -7.66 -7.45 7.03
CA TYR A 67 -7.96 -6.96 8.37
C TYR A 67 -9.39 -6.46 8.50
N ALA A 68 -9.91 -6.61 9.71
CA ALA A 68 -11.18 -6.03 10.11
C ALA A 68 -10.93 -5.07 11.27
N TYR A 69 -11.50 -3.88 11.21
CA TYR A 69 -11.39 -2.93 12.31
C TYR A 69 -12.77 -2.38 12.72
N ARG A 70 -12.88 -2.05 14.00
CA ARG A 70 -14.04 -1.33 14.56
C ARG A 70 -13.56 -0.25 15.51
N ALA A 71 -14.28 0.87 15.52
CA ALA A 71 -14.10 1.88 16.54
C ALA A 71 -14.72 1.39 17.87
N VAL A 72 -14.03 1.68 18.98
CA VAL A 72 -14.49 1.42 20.34
C VAL A 72 -14.54 2.77 21.08
N PRO A 73 -15.68 3.49 20.99
CA PRO A 73 -15.79 4.85 21.52
C PRO A 73 -15.56 4.95 23.03
N SER A 74 -15.91 3.90 23.78
CA SER A 74 -15.72 3.84 25.24
C SER A 74 -14.25 4.00 25.67
N LEU A 75 -13.32 3.59 24.81
CA LEU A 75 -11.88 3.65 25.06
C LEU A 75 -11.17 4.68 24.18
N ARG A 76 -11.89 5.34 23.27
CA ARG A 76 -11.31 6.20 22.21
C ARG A 76 -10.24 5.47 21.40
N SER A 77 -10.48 4.19 21.14
CA SER A 77 -9.52 3.31 20.47
C SER A 77 -10.14 2.62 19.27
N LYS A 78 -9.28 2.17 18.35
CA LYS A 78 -9.61 1.33 17.21
C LYS A 78 -9.12 -0.08 17.50
N LEU A 79 -10.05 -1.04 17.50
CA LEU A 79 -9.75 -2.46 17.57
C LEU A 79 -9.55 -2.97 16.14
N THR A 80 -8.37 -3.47 15.82
CA THR A 80 -8.04 -4.13 14.55
C THR A 80 -7.79 -5.62 14.81
N VAL A 81 -8.32 -6.47 13.94
CA VAL A 81 -8.19 -7.93 13.98
C VAL A 81 -7.77 -8.41 12.59
N GLY A 82 -6.76 -9.27 12.52
CA GLY A 82 -6.22 -9.82 11.28
C GLY A 82 -4.75 -9.45 11.09
N GLU A 83 -4.36 -9.28 9.83
CA GLU A 83 -3.01 -8.89 9.45
C GLU A 83 -2.86 -7.37 9.50
N ASP A 84 -1.92 -6.91 10.32
CA ASP A 84 -1.58 -5.51 10.43
C ASP A 84 -0.05 -5.35 10.49
N TYR A 85 0.41 -4.14 10.22
CA TYR A 85 1.79 -3.75 10.43
C TYR A 85 1.83 -2.97 11.73
N LEU A 86 2.67 -3.41 12.65
CA LEU A 86 2.91 -2.63 13.85
C LEU A 86 3.91 -1.54 13.50
N ASP A 87 3.43 -0.33 13.22
CA ASP A 87 4.29 0.85 13.16
C ASP A 87 4.46 1.38 14.59
N SER A 88 5.63 1.17 15.17
CA SER A 88 5.96 1.69 16.49
C SER A 88 7.18 2.59 16.35
N GLY A 89 7.11 3.83 16.82
CA GLY A 89 8.18 4.82 16.62
C GLY A 89 9.54 4.46 17.25
N MET A 90 9.67 3.31 17.91
CA MET A 90 10.89 2.81 18.55
C MET A 90 11.42 1.51 17.92
N PHE A 91 10.63 0.79 17.11
CA PHE A 91 11.03 -0.51 16.53
C PHE A 91 10.70 -0.58 15.03
N ASP A 92 11.42 -1.42 14.30
CA ASP A 92 11.14 -1.70 12.90
C ASP A 92 9.71 -2.23 12.70
N SER A 93 9.04 -1.75 11.66
CA SER A 93 7.68 -2.17 11.32
C SER A 93 7.67 -3.64 10.90
N PHE A 94 6.99 -4.49 11.66
CA PHE A 94 6.81 -5.91 11.30
C PHE A 94 5.34 -6.24 11.04
N ARG A 95 5.12 -7.14 10.08
CA ARG A 95 3.81 -7.73 9.82
C ARG A 95 3.49 -8.72 10.93
N PHE A 96 2.30 -8.63 11.50
CA PHE A 96 1.80 -9.61 12.45
C PHE A 96 0.34 -9.95 12.14
N THR A 97 -0.06 -11.16 12.49
CA THR A 97 -1.45 -11.61 12.40
C THR A 97 -1.97 -11.76 13.83
N GLY A 98 -2.96 -10.96 14.21
CA GLY A 98 -3.48 -11.00 15.57
C GLY A 98 -4.56 -9.97 15.84
N VAL A 99 -4.57 -9.47 17.08
CA VAL A 99 -5.50 -8.44 17.54
C VAL A 99 -4.67 -7.27 18.06
N SER A 100 -5.02 -6.07 17.64
CA SER A 100 -4.39 -4.83 18.07
C SER A 100 -5.45 -3.84 18.52
N LEU A 101 -5.18 -3.16 19.64
CA LEU A 101 -6.01 -2.09 20.15
C LEU A 101 -5.15 -0.83 20.24
N ILE A 102 -5.41 0.13 19.35
CA ILE A 102 -4.61 1.35 19.23
C ILE A 102 -5.52 2.54 19.56
N SER A 103 -5.05 3.45 20.42
CA SER A 103 -5.73 4.74 20.65
C SER A 103 -5.73 5.55 19.36
N ASP A 104 -6.90 6.00 18.91
CA ASP A 104 -7.03 6.71 17.63
C ASP A 104 -7.16 8.21 17.88
N ASP A 105 -6.04 8.93 17.69
CA ASP A 105 -6.00 10.38 17.90
C ASP A 105 -6.83 11.16 16.87
N ASN A 106 -7.30 10.53 15.79
CA ASN A 106 -8.26 11.16 14.87
C ASN A 106 -9.64 11.35 15.50
N MET A 107 -9.91 10.73 16.67
CA MET A 107 -11.08 11.01 17.50
C MET A 107 -10.90 12.28 18.35
N LEU A 108 -9.71 12.91 18.34
CA LEU A 108 -9.52 14.24 18.93
C LEU A 108 -9.98 15.35 17.98
N PRO A 109 -10.44 16.49 18.55
CA PRO A 109 -10.74 17.69 17.78
C PRO A 109 -9.52 18.12 16.93
N PRO A 110 -9.75 18.70 15.73
CA PRO A 110 -8.73 18.88 14.70
C PRO A 110 -7.52 19.74 15.09
N ASN A 111 -7.53 20.42 16.24
CA ASN A 111 -6.47 21.33 16.68
C ASN A 111 -5.16 20.63 17.15
N LEU A 112 -5.13 19.29 17.21
CA LEU A 112 -3.93 18.49 17.54
C LEU A 112 -3.59 17.46 16.46
N ARG A 113 -4.25 17.50 15.29
CA ARG A 113 -4.03 16.54 14.22
C ARG A 113 -2.68 16.84 13.56
N GLY A 114 -1.73 15.92 13.71
CA GLY A 114 -0.39 16.02 13.12
C GLY A 114 -0.45 16.31 11.61
N TYR A 115 0.43 17.21 11.19
CA TYR A 115 0.58 17.68 9.81
C TYR A 115 0.82 16.51 8.85
N ALA A 116 0.00 16.35 7.82
CA ALA A 116 0.31 15.48 6.70
C ALA A 116 1.24 16.25 5.74
N PRO A 117 2.46 15.78 5.45
CA PRO A 117 3.35 16.47 4.53
C PRO A 117 2.80 16.39 3.10
N GLU A 118 2.52 17.55 2.52
CA GLU A 118 2.19 17.66 1.10
C GLU A 118 3.47 17.49 0.28
N VAL A 119 3.52 16.47 -0.59
CA VAL A 119 4.66 16.24 -1.49
C VAL A 119 4.34 16.87 -2.85
N VAL A 120 4.91 18.05 -3.11
CA VAL A 120 4.82 18.74 -4.39
C VAL A 120 6.18 18.75 -5.10
N GLY A 121 6.19 18.44 -6.40
CA GLY A 121 7.41 18.44 -7.21
C GLY A 121 7.11 18.65 -8.69
N VAL A 122 7.97 19.40 -9.38
CA VAL A 122 7.85 19.64 -10.83
C VAL A 122 8.84 18.74 -11.56
N ALA A 123 8.35 17.79 -12.34
CA ALA A 123 9.18 16.99 -13.25
C ALA A 123 9.27 17.69 -14.60
N LYS A 124 10.50 17.92 -15.09
CA LYS A 124 10.75 18.55 -16.41
C LYS A 124 10.43 17.62 -17.60
N THR A 125 10.20 16.34 -17.34
CA THR A 125 9.88 15.28 -18.32
C THR A 125 8.89 14.28 -17.72
N ASN A 126 8.33 13.35 -18.51
CA ASN A 126 7.47 12.26 -18.00
C ASN A 126 8.28 11.35 -17.04
N ALA A 127 8.02 11.46 -15.73
CA ALA A 127 8.78 10.76 -14.69
C ALA A 127 7.92 9.82 -13.84
N LYS A 128 8.52 8.75 -13.31
CA LYS A 128 7.93 7.88 -12.28
C LYS A 128 8.18 8.50 -10.91
N VAL A 129 7.15 9.01 -10.24
CA VAL A 129 7.23 9.29 -8.81
C VAL A 129 6.97 7.97 -8.09
N VAL A 130 7.94 7.57 -7.25
CA VAL A 130 7.77 6.43 -6.35
C VAL A 130 7.85 6.92 -4.92
N ILE A 131 6.79 6.73 -4.14
CA ILE A 131 6.84 7.00 -2.70
C ILE A 131 6.95 5.66 -1.97
N SER A 132 7.92 5.54 -1.08
CA SER A 132 8.04 4.38 -0.20
C SER A 132 8.24 4.88 1.22
N GLN A 133 7.54 4.24 2.16
CA GLN A 133 7.69 4.50 3.58
C GLN A 133 8.05 3.17 4.24
N GLN A 134 9.23 3.11 4.87
CA GLN A 134 9.72 1.96 5.64
C GLN A 134 9.56 0.59 4.96
N GLY A 135 9.95 0.49 3.68
CA GLY A 135 9.99 -0.80 2.98
C GLY A 135 8.62 -1.36 2.57
N ALA A 136 7.51 -0.67 2.84
CA ALA A 136 6.23 -0.97 2.22
C ALA A 136 6.24 -0.47 0.77
N GLY A 137 5.81 -1.36 -0.13
CA GLY A 137 5.87 -1.28 -1.58
C GLY A 137 5.70 0.12 -2.16
N THR A 138 6.62 0.41 -3.07
CA THR A 138 6.62 1.52 -4.03
C THR A 138 5.21 1.84 -4.56
N VAL A 139 4.65 2.99 -4.20
CA VAL A 139 3.52 3.60 -4.94
C VAL A 139 4.05 4.40 -6.11
#